data_AF-A0A848U9J0-F1
#
_entry.id   AF-A0A848U9J0-F1
#
_cell.length_a   1.000
_cell.length_b   1.000
_cell.length_c   1.000
_cell.angle_alpha   90.00
_cell.angle_beta   90.00
_cell.angle_gamma   90.00
#
_symmetry.space_group_name_H-M   'P 1'
#
loop_
_entity.id
_entity.type
_entity.pdbx_description
1 polymer ?
#
loop_
_entity_poly.entity_id
_entity_poly.type
_entity_poly.pdbx_seq_one_letter_code
_entity_poly.pdbx_strand_id
1 'polypeptide(L)'
;ADPGTTAFQQFLAGTGSMLMWGGDVGSSARTSDTSVVGDVVGFGINPASDRVYNAQSGAWEETRNEAPNMAYIGWGVYVMATVEGDEKKKKAAWSAAAHLGGKDLSLWASAYPSGFQPYRNSHFQFDEWEEAGYDRAYIEDYLGSNADSYNHPNAAIEPRIPGIFQYYSVAEDELAKGYAGAYESAQETADAIAAAWEKITDQIGRDSQIAVYKASLGL
;
A
#
# COMPACT_ATOMS: atom_id res chain seq x y z
N ALA A 1 -8.02 -16.68 -7.89
CA ALA A 1 -8.11 -15.80 -9.07
C ALA A 1 -6.88 -14.91 -9.06
N ASP A 2 -6.39 -14.47 -10.21
CA ASP A 2 -5.39 -13.41 -10.26
C ASP A 2 -5.96 -12.17 -9.54
N PRO A 3 -5.24 -11.54 -8.59
CA PRO A 3 -5.73 -10.37 -7.87
C PRO A 3 -6.27 -9.28 -8.81
N GLY A 4 -5.63 -9.07 -9.96
CA GLY A 4 -6.09 -8.11 -10.96
C GLY A 4 -7.47 -8.45 -11.55
N THR A 5 -7.80 -9.73 -11.64
CA THR A 5 -9.14 -10.19 -12.07
C THR A 5 -10.21 -9.76 -11.06
N THR A 6 -9.96 -9.92 -9.76
CA THR A 6 -10.96 -9.59 -8.74
C THR A 6 -11.26 -8.10 -8.67
N ALA A 7 -10.23 -7.25 -8.69
CA ALA A 7 -10.44 -5.81 -8.67
C ALA A 7 -11.02 -5.30 -10.00
N PHE A 8 -10.33 -5.52 -11.11
CA PHE A 8 -10.60 -4.81 -12.36
C PHE A 8 -11.63 -5.48 -13.27
N GLN A 9 -11.87 -6.79 -13.12
CA GLN A 9 -12.82 -7.53 -13.97
C GLN A 9 -14.09 -7.95 -13.22
N GLN A 10 -14.02 -8.13 -11.91
CA GLN A 10 -15.17 -8.54 -11.10
C GLN A 10 -15.79 -7.33 -10.39
N PHE A 11 -15.04 -6.66 -9.51
CA PHE A 11 -15.58 -5.56 -8.71
C PHE A 11 -16.00 -4.37 -9.58
N LEU A 12 -15.13 -3.90 -10.50
CA LEU A 12 -15.50 -2.82 -11.43
C LEU A 12 -16.71 -3.19 -12.30
N ALA A 13 -16.86 -4.46 -12.66
CA ALA A 13 -18.02 -4.96 -13.41
C ALA A 13 -19.27 -5.19 -12.53
N GLY A 14 -19.26 -4.78 -11.25
CA GLY A 14 -20.42 -4.84 -10.35
C GLY A 14 -20.56 -6.14 -9.56
N THR A 15 -19.50 -6.96 -9.47
CA THR A 15 -19.50 -8.19 -8.67
C THR A 15 -18.90 -7.96 -7.30
N GLY A 16 -19.69 -8.22 -6.25
CA GLY A 16 -19.29 -8.01 -4.85
C GLY A 16 -19.75 -6.66 -4.31
N SER A 17 -19.84 -6.55 -2.98
CA SER A 17 -20.30 -5.32 -2.31
C SER A 17 -19.18 -4.50 -1.68
N MET A 18 -18.01 -5.10 -1.44
CA MET A 18 -16.84 -4.48 -0.84
C MET A 18 -15.56 -5.09 -1.41
N LEU A 19 -14.53 -4.26 -1.56
CA LEU A 19 -13.20 -4.67 -2.01
C LEU A 19 -12.15 -3.94 -1.15
N MET A 20 -11.21 -4.70 -0.58
CA MET A 20 -10.00 -4.13 0.01
C MET A 20 -8.90 -4.14 -1.05
N TRP A 21 -8.48 -2.95 -1.50
CA TRP A 21 -7.51 -2.78 -2.58
C TRP A 21 -6.75 -1.46 -2.46
N GLY A 22 -5.73 -1.27 -3.31
CA GLY A 22 -5.08 0.02 -3.48
C GLY A 22 -6.01 1.10 -4.06
N GLY A 23 -5.56 2.36 -3.99
CA GLY A 23 -6.31 3.50 -4.53
C GLY A 23 -6.51 3.51 -6.05
N ASP A 24 -5.77 2.68 -6.80
CA ASP A 24 -5.90 2.55 -8.25
C ASP A 24 -7.29 2.04 -8.70
N VAL A 25 -8.03 1.34 -7.84
CA VAL A 25 -9.44 1.03 -8.07
C VAL A 25 -10.30 2.29 -8.03
N GLY A 26 -9.98 3.25 -7.18
CA GLY A 26 -10.74 4.50 -7.06
C GLY A 26 -10.63 5.39 -8.28
N SER A 27 -9.45 5.53 -8.90
CA SER A 27 -9.36 6.19 -10.22
C SER A 27 -10.05 5.36 -11.29
N SER A 28 -9.78 4.05 -11.34
CA SER A 28 -10.30 3.14 -12.38
C SER A 28 -11.83 3.01 -12.37
N ALA A 29 -12.48 3.08 -11.22
CA ALA A 29 -13.93 3.00 -11.12
C ALA A 29 -14.63 4.14 -11.87
N ARG A 30 -13.99 5.31 -12.00
CA ARG A 30 -14.50 6.42 -12.81
C ARG A 30 -14.03 6.42 -14.25
N THR A 31 -12.78 6.03 -14.48
CA THR A 31 -12.15 6.23 -15.79
C THR A 31 -12.18 5.00 -16.69
N SER A 32 -12.51 3.81 -16.16
CA SER A 32 -12.57 2.58 -16.94
C SER A 32 -13.90 2.44 -17.67
N ASP A 33 -13.86 2.23 -18.99
CA ASP A 33 -15.05 1.94 -19.81
C ASP A 33 -15.81 0.67 -19.38
N THR A 34 -15.15 -0.24 -18.65
CA THR A 34 -15.76 -1.48 -18.14
C THR A 34 -16.37 -1.34 -16.75
N SER A 35 -16.17 -0.18 -16.10
CA SER A 35 -16.71 0.06 -14.76
C SER A 35 -18.20 0.37 -14.83
N VAL A 36 -18.99 -0.31 -13.99
CA VAL A 36 -20.41 -0.02 -13.76
C VAL A 36 -20.67 0.55 -12.36
N VAL A 37 -19.62 0.70 -11.55
CA VAL A 37 -19.71 1.11 -10.14
C VAL A 37 -19.30 2.57 -9.90
N GLY A 38 -18.80 3.27 -10.92
CA GLY A 38 -18.24 4.62 -10.79
C GLY A 38 -19.18 5.63 -10.13
N ASP A 39 -20.49 5.51 -10.37
CA ASP A 39 -21.51 6.41 -9.82
C ASP A 39 -21.99 6.04 -8.41
N VAL A 40 -21.66 4.83 -7.91
CA VAL A 40 -22.25 4.27 -6.68
C VAL A 40 -21.22 3.77 -5.68
N VAL A 41 -19.95 3.67 -6.06
CA VAL A 41 -18.87 3.27 -5.16
C VAL A 41 -18.61 4.36 -4.13
N GLY A 42 -18.32 3.95 -2.90
CA GLY A 42 -17.84 4.81 -1.84
C GLY A 42 -16.51 4.31 -1.30
N PHE A 43 -15.78 5.18 -0.61
CA PHE A 43 -14.44 4.90 -0.11
C PHE A 43 -14.35 4.99 1.42
N GLY A 44 -13.40 4.26 1.98
CA GLY A 44 -13.19 4.26 3.43
C GLY A 44 -11.93 3.49 3.80
N ILE A 45 -11.44 3.72 5.01
CA ILE A 45 -10.34 2.94 5.57
C ILE A 45 -10.77 1.48 5.77
N ASN A 46 -9.80 0.56 5.77
CA ASN A 46 -10.08 -0.86 6.00
C ASN A 46 -10.84 -1.10 7.32
N PRO A 47 -11.76 -2.07 7.35
CA PRO A 47 -12.50 -2.41 8.58
C PRO A 47 -11.57 -2.68 9.77
N ALA A 48 -12.02 -2.24 10.94
CA ALA A 48 -11.33 -2.43 12.21
C ALA A 48 -11.49 -3.86 12.75
N SER A 49 -10.57 -4.30 13.61
CA SER A 49 -10.84 -5.41 14.54
C SER A 49 -11.46 -4.88 15.85
N ASP A 50 -12.25 -5.70 16.54
CA ASP A 50 -12.89 -5.33 17.81
C ASP A 50 -11.90 -5.28 19.00
N ARG A 51 -10.73 -5.90 18.84
CA ARG A 51 -9.65 -5.96 19.82
C ARG A 51 -8.27 -5.90 19.15
N VAL A 52 -7.25 -5.56 19.92
CA VAL A 52 -5.84 -5.47 19.48
C VAL A 52 -4.92 -6.19 20.44
N TYR A 53 -3.85 -6.81 19.91
CA TYR A 53 -2.76 -7.31 20.73
C TYR A 53 -1.75 -6.19 20.97
N ASN A 54 -1.57 -5.78 22.22
CA ASN A 54 -0.57 -4.79 22.59
C ASN A 54 0.75 -5.49 22.93
N ALA A 55 1.74 -5.33 22.04
CA ALA A 55 3.06 -5.95 22.22
C ALA A 55 3.86 -5.40 23.42
N GLN A 56 3.56 -4.19 23.91
CA GLN A 56 4.23 -3.61 25.08
C GLN A 56 3.72 -4.21 26.39
N SER A 57 2.40 -4.42 26.50
CA SER A 57 1.79 -5.05 27.69
C SER A 57 1.78 -6.58 27.60
N GLY A 58 1.92 -7.13 26.39
CA GLY A 58 1.86 -8.57 26.12
C GLY A 58 0.44 -9.14 26.20
N ALA A 59 -0.60 -8.30 26.10
CA ALA A 59 -1.99 -8.68 26.33
C ALA A 59 -2.93 -8.21 25.20
N TRP A 60 -4.07 -8.88 25.07
CA TRP A 60 -5.18 -8.42 24.26
C TRP A 60 -5.93 -7.29 24.98
N GLU A 61 -6.26 -6.24 24.24
CA GLU A 61 -7.06 -5.11 24.69
C GLU A 61 -8.37 -5.09 23.91
N GLU A 62 -9.49 -5.06 24.63
CA GLU A 62 -10.85 -5.00 24.08
C GLU A 62 -11.19 -3.58 23.63
N THR A 63 -10.39 -3.07 22.69
CA THR A 63 -10.56 -1.78 22.05
C THR A 63 -10.54 -1.96 20.54
N ARG A 64 -11.42 -1.22 19.87
CA ARG A 64 -11.47 -1.16 18.41
C ARG A 64 -10.12 -0.73 17.85
N ASN A 65 -9.64 -1.47 16.86
CA ASN A 65 -8.35 -1.27 16.24
C ASN A 65 -8.50 -1.04 14.75
N GLU A 66 -8.55 0.24 14.41
CA GLU A 66 -8.42 0.73 13.05
C GLU A 66 -6.92 0.86 12.77
N ALA A 67 -6.40 0.03 11.87
CA ALA A 67 -4.99 0.00 11.49
C ALA A 67 -4.90 -0.15 9.98
N PRO A 68 -5.21 0.91 9.20
CA PRO A 68 -5.16 0.83 7.75
C PRO A 68 -3.73 0.47 7.30
N ASN A 69 -3.62 -0.48 6.38
CA ASN A 69 -2.34 -0.82 5.78
C ASN A 69 -1.92 0.32 4.85
N MET A 70 -0.74 0.89 5.10
CA MET A 70 -0.14 1.92 4.26
C MET A 70 0.57 1.35 3.04
N ALA A 71 -0.14 0.53 2.26
CA ALA A 71 0.31 0.06 0.96
C ALA A 71 0.39 1.20 -0.09
N TYR A 72 0.00 2.42 0.30
CA TYR A 72 0.01 3.63 -0.51
C TYR A 72 1.41 4.22 -0.76
N ILE A 73 2.46 3.76 -0.08
CA ILE A 73 3.83 4.29 -0.22
C ILE A 73 4.57 3.80 -1.50
N GLY A 74 3.80 3.58 -2.56
CA GLY A 74 4.20 2.98 -3.82
C GLY A 74 5.09 3.84 -4.73
N TRP A 75 5.81 3.10 -5.59
CA TRP A 75 6.59 3.54 -6.74
C TRP A 75 7.68 4.60 -6.48
N GLY A 76 8.91 4.11 -6.26
CA GLY A 76 10.11 4.94 -6.18
C GLY A 76 10.90 4.99 -7.49
N VAL A 77 11.41 6.19 -7.83
CA VAL A 77 12.46 6.34 -8.85
C VAL A 77 13.81 6.38 -8.14
N TYR A 78 14.69 5.44 -8.46
CA TYR A 78 16.00 5.32 -7.83
C TYR A 78 17.11 5.74 -8.80
N VAL A 79 17.98 6.66 -8.35
CA VAL A 79 19.22 7.00 -9.06
C VAL A 79 20.36 6.18 -8.48
N MET A 80 20.93 5.30 -9.30
CA MET A 80 21.99 4.38 -8.87
C MET A 80 23.34 5.07 -8.70
N ALA A 81 24.15 4.64 -7.74
CA ALA A 81 25.48 5.19 -7.45
C ALA A 81 26.46 5.14 -8.65
N THR A 82 26.18 4.31 -9.66
CA THR A 82 26.98 4.23 -10.90
C THR A 82 27.07 5.55 -11.68
N VAL A 83 26.19 6.51 -11.40
CA VAL A 83 26.24 7.86 -12.02
C VAL A 83 27.22 8.81 -11.31
N GLU A 84 27.74 8.48 -10.13
CA GLU A 84 28.54 9.42 -9.30
C GLU A 84 29.89 9.79 -9.93
N GLY A 85 30.46 8.91 -10.76
CA GLY A 85 31.75 9.17 -11.42
C GLY A 85 31.69 10.15 -12.60
N ASP A 86 30.50 10.64 -12.96
CA ASP A 86 30.29 11.54 -14.11
C ASP A 86 29.19 12.56 -13.80
N GLU A 87 29.59 13.81 -13.58
CA GLU A 87 28.68 14.91 -13.24
C GLU A 87 27.58 15.16 -14.28
N LYS A 88 27.83 14.88 -15.57
CA LYS A 88 26.80 15.02 -16.60
C LYS A 88 25.76 13.91 -16.47
N LYS A 89 26.18 12.66 -16.25
CA LYS A 89 25.26 11.54 -16.02
C LYS A 89 24.47 11.72 -14.74
N LYS A 90 25.14 12.13 -13.66
CA LYS A 90 24.50 12.43 -12.37
C LYS A 90 23.41 13.49 -12.52
N LYS A 91 23.72 14.62 -13.16
CA LYS A 91 22.75 15.69 -13.40
C LYS A 91 21.57 15.20 -14.27
N ALA A 92 21.85 14.46 -15.34
CA ALA A 92 20.80 13.95 -16.22
C ALA A 92 19.87 12.97 -15.50
N ALA A 93 20.42 12.03 -14.72
CA ALA A 93 19.64 11.05 -13.98
C ALA A 93 18.74 11.71 -12.92
N TRP A 94 19.28 12.65 -12.13
CA TRP A 94 18.49 13.40 -11.16
C TRP A 94 17.45 14.31 -11.81
N SER A 95 17.76 14.91 -12.96
CA SER A 95 16.78 15.70 -13.72
C SER A 95 15.62 14.83 -14.22
N ALA A 96 15.89 13.62 -14.70
CA ALA A 96 14.85 12.69 -15.12
C ALA A 96 13.99 12.24 -13.93
N ALA A 97 14.61 11.89 -12.79
CA ALA A 97 13.88 11.54 -11.58
C ALA A 97 12.99 12.69 -11.07
N ALA A 98 13.50 13.93 -11.07
CA ALA A 98 12.74 15.11 -10.68
C ALA A 98 11.58 15.40 -11.65
N HIS A 99 11.77 15.17 -12.95
CA HIS A 99 10.71 15.34 -13.94
C HIS A 99 9.60 14.29 -13.76
N LEU A 100 9.96 13.02 -13.63
CA LEU A 100 9.01 11.91 -13.39
C LEU A 100 8.22 12.09 -12.09
N GLY A 101 8.89 12.56 -11.04
CA GLY A 101 8.25 12.88 -9.77
C GLY A 101 7.62 14.27 -9.70
N GLY A 102 7.66 15.09 -10.76
CA GLY A 102 7.17 16.47 -10.74
C GLY A 102 5.67 16.57 -10.49
N LYS A 103 5.19 17.69 -9.92
CA LYS A 103 3.78 17.92 -9.54
C LYS A 103 2.81 17.49 -10.65
N ASP A 104 2.98 18.04 -11.85
CA ASP A 104 1.98 17.90 -12.91
C ASP A 104 1.93 16.47 -13.45
N LEU A 105 3.09 15.85 -13.70
CA LEU A 105 3.14 14.47 -14.20
C LEU A 105 2.67 13.46 -13.15
N SER A 106 3.00 13.70 -11.88
CA SER A 106 2.55 12.84 -10.79
C SER A 106 1.05 12.95 -10.53
N LEU A 107 0.47 14.16 -10.60
CA LEU A 107 -0.98 14.36 -10.54
C LEU A 107 -1.67 13.67 -11.72
N TRP A 108 -1.16 13.86 -12.94
CA TRP A 108 -1.71 13.21 -14.13
C TRP A 108 -1.69 11.68 -13.99
N ALA A 109 -0.60 11.10 -13.50
CA ALA A 109 -0.51 9.66 -13.25
C ALA A 109 -1.46 9.20 -12.13
N SER A 110 -1.68 9.99 -11.08
CA SER A 110 -2.64 9.67 -10.02
C SER A 110 -4.11 9.79 -10.48
N ALA A 111 -4.40 10.73 -11.38
CA ALA A 111 -5.75 11.01 -11.87
C ALA A 111 -6.16 10.12 -13.05
N TYR A 112 -5.20 9.64 -13.84
CA TYR A 112 -5.42 8.67 -14.91
C TYR A 112 -5.20 7.24 -14.38
N PRO A 113 -5.80 6.18 -14.97
CA PRO A 113 -5.62 4.80 -14.48
C PRO A 113 -4.24 4.23 -14.83
N SER A 114 -3.16 4.85 -14.34
CA SER A 114 -1.79 4.36 -14.50
C SER A 114 -1.34 3.44 -13.36
N GLY A 115 -2.21 3.17 -12.38
CA GLY A 115 -1.87 2.46 -11.14
C GLY A 115 -1.18 3.33 -10.07
N PHE A 116 -0.97 4.62 -10.33
CA PHE A 116 -0.46 5.55 -9.32
C PHE A 116 -1.58 6.05 -8.43
N GLN A 117 -1.28 6.18 -7.14
CA GLN A 117 -2.21 6.68 -6.14
C GLN A 117 -1.81 8.12 -5.74
N PRO A 118 -2.69 8.93 -5.15
CA PRO A 118 -2.34 10.27 -4.66
C PRO A 118 -1.35 10.16 -3.49
N TYR A 119 -0.11 10.67 -3.61
CA TYR A 119 0.92 10.55 -2.57
C TYR A 119 1.61 11.88 -2.18
N ARG A 120 1.21 13.00 -2.81
CA ARG A 120 1.72 14.35 -2.50
C ARG A 120 0.61 15.19 -1.92
N ASN A 121 0.95 16.11 -1.01
CA ASN A 121 -0.01 17.10 -0.51
C ASN A 121 -0.69 17.89 -1.65
N SER A 122 0.04 18.18 -2.73
CA SER A 122 -0.52 18.85 -3.91
C SER A 122 -1.53 18.02 -4.69
N HIS A 123 -1.62 16.69 -4.48
CA HIS A 123 -2.64 15.86 -5.10
C HIS A 123 -3.98 15.95 -4.36
N PHE A 124 -4.03 16.51 -3.15
CA PHE A 124 -5.27 16.69 -2.38
C PHE A 124 -5.92 18.05 -2.65
N GLN A 125 -5.76 18.58 -3.87
CA GLN A 125 -6.39 19.81 -4.33
C GLN A 125 -7.54 19.45 -5.27
N PHE A 126 -8.78 19.44 -4.76
CA PHE A 126 -9.95 18.90 -5.45
C PHE A 126 -10.24 19.58 -6.81
N ASP A 127 -9.99 20.88 -6.92
CA ASP A 127 -10.24 21.65 -8.14
C ASP A 127 -9.44 21.09 -9.34
N GLU A 128 -8.22 20.58 -9.11
CA GLU A 128 -7.41 20.02 -10.20
C GLU A 128 -7.94 18.66 -10.71
N TRP A 129 -8.70 17.94 -9.90
CA TRP A 129 -9.36 16.70 -10.31
C TRP A 129 -10.67 16.96 -11.04
N GLU A 130 -11.39 18.01 -10.66
CA GLU A 130 -12.56 18.47 -11.41
C GLU A 130 -12.18 18.93 -12.82
N GLU A 131 -11.04 19.62 -12.97
CA GLU A 131 -10.48 19.95 -14.29
C GLU A 131 -10.16 18.69 -15.12
N ALA A 132 -9.82 17.57 -14.46
CA ALA A 132 -9.62 16.27 -15.09
C ALA A 132 -10.92 15.49 -15.35
N GLY A 133 -12.09 16.05 -14.99
CA GLY A 133 -13.41 15.48 -15.25
C GLY A 133 -14.01 14.63 -14.13
N TYR A 134 -13.45 14.68 -12.92
CA TYR A 134 -14.04 14.02 -11.75
C TYR A 134 -15.17 14.84 -11.13
N ASP A 135 -16.21 14.17 -10.64
CA ASP A 135 -17.23 14.81 -9.81
C ASP A 135 -16.68 15.18 -8.42
N ARG A 136 -17.02 16.39 -7.93
CA ARG A 136 -16.57 16.89 -6.62
C ARG A 136 -16.82 15.93 -5.47
N ALA A 137 -18.05 15.44 -5.35
CA ALA A 137 -18.44 14.54 -4.27
C ALA A 137 -17.65 13.22 -4.31
N TYR A 138 -17.40 12.70 -5.52
CA TYR A 138 -16.61 11.49 -5.70
C TYR A 138 -15.16 11.70 -5.27
N ILE A 139 -14.54 12.80 -5.70
CA ILE A 139 -13.13 13.04 -5.41
C ILE A 139 -12.88 13.42 -3.95
N GLU A 140 -13.83 14.13 -3.32
CA GLU A 140 -13.79 14.38 -1.88
C GLU A 140 -13.83 13.07 -1.07
N ASP A 141 -14.68 12.12 -1.45
CA ASP A 141 -14.76 10.81 -0.80
C ASP A 141 -13.49 9.97 -1.03
N TYR A 142 -13.06 9.85 -2.30
CA TYR A 142 -11.86 9.09 -2.67
C TYR A 142 -10.61 9.66 -2.00
N LEU A 143 -10.31 10.95 -2.16
CA LEU A 143 -9.12 11.56 -1.58
C LEU A 143 -9.22 11.69 -0.06
N GLY A 144 -10.43 11.85 0.49
CA GLY A 144 -10.68 11.78 1.92
C GLY A 144 -10.21 10.46 2.50
N SER A 145 -10.66 9.33 1.95
CA SER A 145 -10.24 8.00 2.42
C SER A 145 -8.73 7.75 2.33
N ASN A 146 -8.08 8.28 1.29
CA ASN A 146 -6.63 8.22 1.15
C ASN A 146 -5.96 9.04 2.26
N ALA A 147 -6.39 10.29 2.45
CA ALA A 147 -5.84 11.18 3.48
C ALA A 147 -6.04 10.61 4.89
N ASP A 148 -7.21 10.05 5.18
CA ASP A 148 -7.52 9.39 6.45
C ASP A 148 -6.61 8.19 6.69
N SER A 149 -6.35 7.38 5.65
CA SER A 149 -5.39 6.27 5.74
C SER A 149 -3.97 6.77 6.03
N TYR A 150 -3.46 7.73 5.22
CA TYR A 150 -2.10 8.29 5.38
C TYR A 150 -1.82 8.87 6.76
N ASN A 151 -2.84 9.49 7.36
CA ASN A 151 -2.68 10.22 8.60
C ASN A 151 -3.24 9.46 9.82
N HIS A 152 -3.68 8.22 9.64
CA HIS A 152 -4.20 7.42 10.74
C HIS A 152 -3.08 7.16 11.78
N PRO A 153 -3.31 7.39 13.09
CA PRO A 153 -2.26 7.22 14.11
C PRO A 153 -1.75 5.77 14.23
N ASN A 154 -2.57 4.80 13.86
CA ASN A 154 -2.22 3.37 13.84
C ASN A 154 -1.95 2.83 12.42
N ALA A 155 -1.69 3.71 11.46
CA ALA A 155 -1.36 3.33 10.10
C ALA A 155 -0.21 2.30 10.08
N ALA A 156 -0.44 1.13 9.49
CA ALA A 156 0.55 0.06 9.42
C ALA A 156 1.49 0.32 8.25
N ILE A 157 2.70 0.80 8.54
CA ILE A 157 3.73 1.11 7.54
C ILE A 157 4.54 -0.14 7.23
N GLU A 158 4.76 -0.40 5.93
CA GLU A 158 5.65 -1.49 5.50
C GLU A 158 7.09 -1.27 6.02
N PRO A 159 7.68 -2.27 6.68
CA PRO A 159 9.05 -2.16 7.17
C PRO A 159 10.04 -2.18 6.00
N ARG A 160 10.93 -1.17 5.95
CA ARG A 160 12.02 -1.08 4.98
C ARG A 160 13.21 -1.93 5.41
N ILE A 161 13.05 -3.25 5.31
CA ILE A 161 14.07 -4.23 5.71
C ILE A 161 14.59 -5.03 4.50
N PRO A 162 15.86 -5.47 4.52
CA PRO A 162 16.38 -6.39 3.50
C PRO A 162 15.54 -7.67 3.43
N GLY A 163 15.23 -8.12 2.22
CA GLY A 163 14.50 -9.36 2.01
C GLY A 163 13.00 -9.29 2.29
N ILE A 164 12.38 -8.11 2.44
CA ILE A 164 10.95 -7.94 2.73
C ILE A 164 10.01 -8.84 1.89
N PHE A 165 10.27 -8.99 0.59
CA PHE A 165 9.49 -9.87 -0.28
C PHE A 165 9.58 -11.36 0.09
N GLN A 166 10.70 -11.81 0.69
CA GLN A 166 10.82 -13.17 1.20
C GLN A 166 9.90 -13.38 2.41
N TYR A 167 9.77 -12.37 3.29
CA TYR A 167 8.83 -12.42 4.41
C TYR A 167 7.38 -12.52 3.92
N TYR A 168 7.00 -11.75 2.89
CA TYR A 168 5.67 -11.85 2.28
C TYR A 168 5.42 -13.21 1.66
N SER A 169 6.34 -13.69 0.82
CA SER A 169 6.19 -14.98 0.15
C SER A 169 6.00 -16.13 1.14
N VAL A 170 6.81 -16.21 2.20
CA VAL A 170 6.63 -17.30 3.19
C VAL A 170 5.38 -17.12 4.03
N ALA A 171 4.98 -15.89 4.33
CA ALA A 171 3.74 -15.64 5.05
C ALA A 171 2.52 -16.07 4.22
N GLU A 172 2.49 -15.73 2.94
CA GLU A 172 1.44 -16.14 2.00
C GLU A 172 1.39 -17.66 1.83
N ASP A 173 2.54 -18.33 1.74
CA ASP A 173 2.62 -19.79 1.65
C ASP A 173 2.01 -20.47 2.90
N GLU A 174 2.39 -20.03 4.10
CA GLU A 174 1.83 -20.60 5.34
C GLU A 174 0.36 -20.22 5.55
N LEU A 175 -0.05 -19.01 5.16
CA LEU A 175 -1.44 -18.58 5.21
C LEU A 175 -2.32 -19.40 4.27
N ALA A 176 -1.86 -19.67 3.06
CA ALA A 176 -2.56 -20.53 2.09
C ALA A 176 -2.74 -21.96 2.63
N LYS A 177 -1.72 -22.51 3.31
CA LYS A 177 -1.82 -23.80 4.02
C LYS A 177 -2.84 -23.75 5.15
N GLY A 178 -2.86 -22.67 5.93
CA GLY A 178 -3.88 -22.44 6.96
C GLY A 178 -5.30 -22.44 6.40
N TYR A 179 -5.56 -21.69 5.32
CA TYR A 179 -6.86 -21.69 4.65
C TYR A 179 -7.24 -23.05 4.04
N ALA A 180 -6.25 -23.84 3.62
CA ALA A 180 -6.46 -25.21 3.14
C ALA A 180 -6.67 -26.25 4.26
N GLY A 181 -6.62 -25.83 5.54
CA GLY A 181 -6.83 -26.71 6.69
C GLY A 181 -5.61 -27.58 7.04
N ALA A 182 -4.40 -27.19 6.63
CA ALA A 182 -3.17 -27.90 6.99
C ALA A 182 -2.74 -27.69 8.45
N TYR A 183 -3.30 -26.69 9.13
CA TYR A 183 -3.09 -26.37 10.54
C TYR A 183 -4.39 -26.55 11.32
N GLU A 184 -4.29 -26.95 12.59
CA GLU A 184 -5.47 -27.22 13.43
C GLU A 184 -6.16 -25.92 13.88
N SER A 185 -5.44 -24.79 13.85
CA SER A 185 -5.98 -23.50 14.28
C SER A 185 -5.34 -22.29 13.58
N ALA A 186 -6.00 -21.14 13.70
CA ALA A 186 -5.44 -19.86 13.28
C ALA A 186 -4.14 -19.52 14.05
N GLN A 187 -4.04 -19.95 15.32
CA GLN A 187 -2.84 -19.77 16.12
C GLN A 187 -1.66 -20.55 15.53
N GLU A 188 -1.87 -21.82 15.19
CA GLU A 188 -0.81 -22.63 14.56
C GLU A 188 -0.36 -22.07 13.21
N THR A 189 -1.30 -21.51 12.44
CA THR A 189 -0.97 -20.81 11.18
C THR A 189 -0.09 -19.59 11.46
N ALA A 190 -0.44 -18.77 12.45
CA ALA A 190 0.34 -17.60 12.84
C ALA A 190 1.73 -17.97 13.39
N ASP A 191 1.82 -19.05 14.18
CA ASP A 191 3.08 -19.56 14.72
C ASP A 191 4.01 -20.07 13.60
N ALA A 192 3.45 -20.72 12.57
CA ALA A 192 4.21 -21.16 11.39
C ALA A 192 4.78 -19.97 10.61
N ILE A 193 3.97 -18.91 10.40
CA ILE A 193 4.42 -17.66 9.77
C ILE A 193 5.55 -17.03 10.59
N ALA A 194 5.36 -16.91 11.91
CA ALA A 194 6.36 -16.33 12.80
C ALA A 194 7.68 -17.12 12.78
N ALA A 195 7.63 -18.44 12.83
CA ALA A 195 8.81 -19.29 12.73
C ALA A 195 9.53 -19.14 11.38
N ALA A 196 8.80 -19.01 10.28
CA ALA A 196 9.37 -18.77 8.96
C ALA A 196 10.08 -17.41 8.88
N TRP A 197 9.47 -16.36 9.44
CA TRP A 197 10.09 -15.03 9.54
C TRP A 197 11.34 -14.99 10.41
N GLU A 198 11.34 -15.70 11.55
CA GLU A 198 12.52 -15.82 12.41
C GLU A 198 13.68 -16.46 11.65
N LYS A 199 13.42 -17.52 10.87
CA LYS A 199 14.43 -18.16 10.03
C LYS A 199 15.02 -17.21 8.97
N ILE A 200 14.19 -16.40 8.31
CA ILE A 200 14.68 -15.39 7.36
C ILE A 200 15.52 -14.34 8.10
N THR A 201 15.05 -13.90 9.26
CA THR A 201 15.74 -12.90 10.08
C THR A 201 17.14 -13.34 10.47
N ASP A 202 17.27 -14.60 10.90
CA ASP A 202 18.55 -15.19 11.28
C ASP A 202 19.45 -15.44 10.08
N GLN A 203 18.88 -15.83 8.92
CA GLN A 203 19.63 -16.02 7.68
C GLN A 203 20.23 -14.71 7.14
N ILE A 204 19.47 -13.62 7.17
CA ILE A 204 19.92 -12.30 6.69
C ILE A 204 20.81 -11.59 7.73
N GLY A 205 20.52 -11.80 9.02
CA GLY A 205 21.26 -11.23 10.15
C GLY A 205 20.46 -10.16 10.88
N ARG A 206 19.94 -10.51 12.06
CA ARG A 206 19.06 -9.68 12.90
C ARG A 206 19.63 -8.29 13.20
N ASP A 207 20.85 -8.22 13.73
CA ASP A 207 21.45 -6.96 14.16
C ASP A 207 21.68 -5.99 13.00
N SER A 208 22.06 -6.52 11.82
CA SER A 208 22.22 -5.74 10.60
C SER A 208 20.89 -5.17 10.12
N GLN A 209 19.84 -5.98 10.14
CA GLN A 209 18.50 -5.52 9.77
C GLN A 209 17.99 -4.43 10.72
N ILE A 210 18.18 -4.59 12.03
CA ILE A 210 17.84 -3.56 13.03
C ILE A 210 18.59 -2.26 12.74
N ALA A 211 19.89 -2.34 12.45
CA ALA A 211 20.71 -1.16 12.14
C ALA A 211 20.23 -0.44 10.87
N VAL A 212 19.99 -1.19 9.78
CA VAL A 212 19.48 -0.63 8.52
C VAL A 212 18.09 -0.03 8.69
N TYR A 213 17.21 -0.70 9.44
CA TYR A 213 15.86 -0.21 9.69
C TYR A 213 15.87 1.11 10.47
N LYS A 214 16.65 1.19 11.57
CA LYS A 214 16.84 2.44 12.32
C LYS A 214 17.39 3.56 11.45
N ALA A 215 18.43 3.27 10.65
CA ALA A 215 18.99 4.24 9.73
C ALA A 215 17.95 4.74 8.70
N SER A 216 17.06 3.85 8.21
CA SER A 216 15.99 4.22 7.28
C SER A 216 14.93 5.14 7.89
N LEU A 217 14.78 5.10 9.22
CA LEU A 217 13.90 5.97 10.00
C LEU A 217 14.61 7.25 10.48
N GLY A 218 15.91 7.39 10.26
CA GLY A 218 16.72 8.51 10.78
C GLY A 218 16.98 8.44 12.29
N LEU A 219 16.95 7.24 12.89
CA LEU A 219 17.19 6.96 14.31
C LEU A 219 18.63 6.54 14.61
#